data_AF-A0A2I0W916-F1
#
_entry.id   AF-A0A2I0W916-F1
#
_cell.length_a   1.000
_cell.length_b   1.000
_cell.length_c   1.000
_cell.angle_alpha   90.00
_cell.angle_beta   90.00
_cell.angle_gamma   90.00
#
_symmetry.space_group_name_H-M   'P 1'
#
loop_
_entity.id
_entity.type
_entity.pdbx_description
1 polymer ?
#
loop_
_entity_poly.entity_id
_entity_poly.type
_entity_poly.pdbx_seq_one_letter_code
_entity_poly.pdbx_strand_id
1 'polypeptide(L)'
;MADPAVDHGFAYNAQGEIDILLSPFYEPDWEHDGTVERYVNRIIYFLAVTIELQRPRTLWFLIGRSLPPPPPATFPTTKLLGSSFLAVISLLVWKIFIR
;
A
#
# COMPACT_ATOMS: atom_id res chain seq x y z
N MET A 1 3.00 -23.66 -4.30
CA MET A 1 2.33 -24.43 -5.37
C MET A 1 0.85 -24.12 -5.28
N ALA A 2 0.28 -23.51 -6.32
CA ALA A 2 -1.16 -23.30 -6.41
C ALA A 2 -1.85 -24.64 -6.70
N ASP A 3 -3.00 -24.86 -6.07
CA ASP A 3 -3.83 -26.06 -6.20
C ASP A 3 -4.27 -26.28 -7.66
N PRO A 4 -3.99 -27.44 -8.29
CA PRO A 4 -4.15 -27.63 -9.73
C PRO A 4 -5.58 -27.93 -10.22
N ALA A 5 -6.62 -27.84 -9.39
CA ALA A 5 -7.93 -28.45 -9.73
C ALA A 5 -9.15 -27.54 -9.61
N VAL A 6 -9.07 -26.32 -10.13
CA VAL A 6 -10.30 -25.65 -10.60
C VAL A 6 -10.06 -25.13 -12.01
N ASP A 7 -10.27 -26.01 -12.98
CA ASP A 7 -10.40 -25.59 -14.37
C ASP A 7 -11.72 -24.82 -14.52
N HIS A 8 -11.60 -23.50 -14.56
CA HIS A 8 -12.73 -22.58 -14.74
C HIS A 8 -13.15 -22.45 -16.20
N GLY A 9 -12.58 -23.27 -17.10
CA GLY A 9 -12.81 -23.20 -18.54
C GLY A 9 -12.11 -22.01 -19.18
N PHE A 10 -11.02 -21.50 -18.60
CA PHE A 10 -10.18 -20.48 -19.25
C PHE A 10 -8.91 -21.12 -19.79
N ALA A 11 -8.50 -20.72 -20.99
CA ALA A 11 -7.18 -21.04 -21.51
C ALA A 11 -6.14 -20.09 -20.93
N TYR A 12 -4.96 -20.61 -20.60
CA TYR A 12 -3.86 -19.83 -20.04
C TYR A 12 -2.62 -19.92 -20.93
N ASN A 13 -1.88 -18.82 -21.05
CA ASN A 13 -0.61 -18.76 -21.76
C ASN A 13 0.55 -19.31 -20.90
N ALA A 14 1.76 -19.32 -21.46
CA ALA A 14 2.96 -19.80 -20.76
C ALA A 14 3.33 -18.97 -19.51
N GLN A 15 2.78 -17.75 -19.38
CA GLN A 15 2.97 -16.84 -18.25
C GLN A 15 1.88 -17.02 -17.18
N GLY A 16 0.87 -17.87 -17.42
CA GLY A 16 -0.25 -18.09 -16.51
C GLY A 16 -1.33 -16.99 -16.60
N GLU A 17 -1.32 -16.17 -17.64
CA GLU A 17 -2.34 -15.18 -17.92
C GLU A 17 -3.42 -15.78 -18.85
N ILE A 18 -4.61 -15.19 -18.89
CA ILE A 18 -5.70 -15.67 -19.75
C ILE A 18 -5.31 -15.45 -21.22
N ASP A 19 -5.25 -16.53 -21.99
CA ASP A 19 -5.07 -16.48 -23.43
C ASP A 19 -6.43 -16.29 -24.10
N ILE A 20 -6.69 -15.08 -24.57
CA ILE A 20 -7.97 -14.71 -25.19
C ILE A 20 -8.22 -15.52 -26.46
N LEU A 21 -7.20 -15.79 -27.27
CA LEU A 21 -7.38 -16.46 -28.58
C LEU A 21 -7.68 -17.95 -28.42
N LEU A 22 -7.15 -18.56 -27.36
CA LEU A 22 -7.39 -19.95 -27.02
C LEU A 22 -8.56 -20.14 -26.05
N SER A 23 -9.14 -19.04 -25.56
CA SER A 23 -10.27 -19.06 -24.64
C SER A 23 -11.49 -19.68 -25.32
N PRO A 24 -12.21 -20.61 -24.67
CA PRO A 24 -13.44 -21.18 -25.22
C PRO A 24 -14.58 -20.15 -25.32
N PHE A 25 -14.39 -18.96 -24.75
CA PHE A 25 -15.33 -17.84 -24.88
C PHE A 25 -15.05 -16.97 -26.12
N TYR A 26 -13.95 -17.22 -26.82
CA TYR A 26 -13.56 -16.53 -28.05
C TYR A 26 -14.19 -17.19 -29.27
N GLU A 27 -14.75 -16.37 -30.15
CA GLU A 27 -15.42 -16.78 -31.37
C GLU A 27 -14.58 -16.31 -32.58
N PRO A 28 -14.02 -17.24 -33.40
CA PRO A 28 -13.13 -16.89 -34.51
C PRO A 28 -13.80 -16.10 -35.64
N ASP A 29 -15.13 -16.14 -35.72
CA ASP A 29 -15.97 -15.48 -36.72
C ASP A 29 -16.38 -14.07 -36.31
N TRP A 30 -15.89 -13.56 -35.17
CA TRP A 30 -15.95 -12.14 -34.90
C TRP A 30 -15.22 -11.40 -36.02
N GLU A 31 -16.00 -10.74 -36.88
CA GLU A 31 -15.49 -9.82 -37.89
C GLU A 31 -14.49 -8.86 -37.22
N HIS A 32 -13.61 -8.23 -38.00
CA HIS A 32 -12.52 -7.39 -37.50
C HIS A 32 -12.96 -6.25 -36.53
N ASP A 33 -14.28 -6.03 -36.38
CA ASP A 33 -14.96 -5.18 -35.39
C ASP A 33 -15.22 -5.83 -34.03
N GLY A 34 -14.85 -7.10 -33.84
CA GLY A 34 -15.01 -7.88 -32.61
C GLY A 34 -14.27 -7.24 -31.47
N THR A 35 -14.87 -6.22 -30.87
CA THR A 35 -14.22 -5.38 -29.89
C THR A 35 -13.86 -6.20 -28.67
N VAL A 36 -12.72 -5.87 -28.06
CA VAL A 36 -12.34 -6.39 -26.73
C VAL A 36 -13.52 -6.26 -25.76
N GLU A 37 -14.32 -5.21 -25.90
CA GLU A 37 -15.56 -5.01 -25.14
C GLU A 37 -16.59 -6.14 -25.31
N ARG A 38 -16.84 -6.64 -26.53
CA ARG A 38 -17.74 -7.78 -26.76
C ARG A 38 -17.23 -9.05 -26.06
N TYR A 39 -15.92 -9.32 -26.14
CA TYR A 39 -15.31 -10.43 -25.41
C TYR A 39 -15.49 -10.27 -23.90
N VAL A 40 -15.14 -9.10 -23.37
CA VAL A 40 -15.25 -8.77 -21.95
C VAL A 40 -16.69 -8.92 -21.47
N ASN A 41 -17.68 -8.39 -22.21
CA ASN A 41 -19.10 -8.52 -21.88
C ASN A 41 -19.56 -9.98 -21.81
N ARG A 42 -18.97 -10.88 -22.59
CA ARG A 42 -19.28 -12.32 -22.56
C ARG A 42 -18.66 -13.01 -21.35
N ILE A 43 -17.40 -12.69 -21.04
CA ILE A 43 -16.71 -13.35 -19.93
C ILE A 43 -17.03 -12.73 -18.56
N ILE A 44 -17.60 -11.52 -18.51
CA ILE A 44 -17.78 -10.77 -17.25
C ILE A 44 -18.57 -11.56 -16.19
N TYR A 45 -19.59 -12.29 -16.62
CA TYR A 45 -20.39 -13.13 -15.72
C TYR A 45 -19.57 -14.30 -15.15
N PHE A 46 -18.83 -15.01 -16.01
CA PHE A 46 -17.96 -16.11 -15.61
C PHE A 46 -16.81 -15.62 -14.73
N LEU A 47 -16.27 -14.45 -15.04
CA LEU A 47 -15.22 -13.82 -14.26
C LEU A 47 -15.72 -13.45 -12.86
N ALA A 48 -16.91 -12.85 -12.74
CA ALA A 48 -17.50 -12.52 -11.45
C ALA A 48 -17.70 -13.77 -10.58
N VAL A 49 -18.25 -14.85 -11.16
CA VAL A 49 -18.45 -16.12 -10.44
C VAL A 49 -17.10 -16.72 -10.02
N THR A 50 -16.12 -16.71 -10.92
CA THR A 50 -14.78 -17.25 -10.65
C THR A 50 -14.07 -16.47 -9.55
N ILE A 51 -14.14 -15.13 -9.59
CA ILE A 51 -13.58 -14.25 -8.56
C ILE A 51 -14.23 -14.55 -7.21
N GLU A 52 -15.55 -14.64 -7.13
CA GLU A 52 -16.23 -14.96 -5.87
C GLU A 52 -15.87 -16.36 -5.34
N LEU A 53 -15.64 -17.33 -6.22
CA LEU A 53 -15.21 -18.67 -5.82
C LEU A 53 -13.75 -18.69 -5.33
N GLN A 54 -12.86 -17.97 -6.01
CA GLN A 54 -11.44 -17.88 -5.68
C GLN A 54 -11.16 -16.90 -4.54
N ARG A 55 -12.10 -15.99 -4.24
CA ARG A 55 -11.96 -15.00 -3.19
C ARG A 55 -11.74 -15.74 -1.88
N PRO A 56 -10.61 -15.52 -1.19
CA PRO A 56 -10.38 -16.15 0.09
C PRO A 56 -11.50 -15.74 1.04
N ARG A 57 -12.23 -16.74 1.56
CA ARG A 57 -13.29 -16.56 2.56
C ARG A 57 -12.75 -16.18 3.93
N THR A 58 -11.43 -16.20 4.08
CA THR A 58 -10.73 -15.82 5.29
C THR A 58 -10.83 -14.31 5.50
N LEU A 59 -10.99 -13.90 6.76
CA LEU A 59 -10.90 -12.49 7.15
C LEU A 59 -9.56 -11.92 6.72
N TRP A 60 -9.60 -10.85 5.91
CA TRP A 60 -8.42 -10.10 5.54
C TRP A 60 -7.87 -9.41 6.79
N PHE A 61 -6.72 -9.89 7.28
CA PHE A 61 -5.99 -9.16 8.30
C PHE A 61 -5.14 -8.09 7.62
N LEU A 62 -5.44 -6.83 7.92
CA LEU A 62 -4.49 -5.75 7.66
C LEU A 62 -3.29 -5.98 8.58
N ILE A 63 -2.23 -6.59 8.05
CA ILE A 63 -0.91 -6.50 8.68
C ILE A 63 -0.48 -5.04 8.59
N GLY A 64 -0.79 -4.29 9.64
CA GLY A 64 -0.17 -3.00 9.86
C GLY A 64 1.34 -3.23 10.00
N ARG A 65 2.14 -2.53 9.19
CA ARG A 65 3.57 -2.42 9.48
C ARG A 65 3.70 -1.81 10.87
N SER A 66 4.29 -2.55 11.81
CA SER A 66 4.66 -1.99 13.10
C SER A 66 5.59 -0.82 12.83
N LEU A 67 5.10 0.41 13.04
CA LEU A 67 5.94 1.58 12.94
C LEU A 67 6.97 1.50 14.08
N PRO A 68 8.26 1.74 13.82
CA PRO A 68 9.23 1.82 14.91
C PRO A 68 8.76 2.87 15.93
N PRO A 69 8.96 2.63 17.24
CA PRO A 69 8.56 3.57 18.27
C PRO A 69 9.20 4.95 17.99
N PRO A 70 8.49 6.06 18.27
CA PRO A 70 9.02 7.39 18.04
C PRO A 70 10.32 7.58 18.85
N PRO A 71 11.33 8.28 18.29
CA PRO A 71 12.56 8.55 19.02
C PRO A 71 12.26 9.27 20.34
N PRO A 72 13.02 9.00 21.42
CA PRO A 72 12.82 9.66 22.71
C PRO A 72 12.81 11.18 22.54
N ALA A 73 11.83 11.84 23.15
CA ALA A 73 11.77 13.29 23.14
C ALA A 73 13.01 13.86 23.84
N THR A 74 13.93 14.43 23.07
CA THR A 74 15.06 15.18 23.61
C THR A 74 14.53 16.47 24.21
N PHE A 75 14.40 16.52 25.53
CA PHE A 75 14.09 17.74 26.26
C PHE A 75 15.20 18.78 26.01
N PRO A 76 14.89 20.05 25.66
CA PRO A 76 15.88 21.08 25.45
C PRO A 76 16.42 21.58 26.80
N THR A 77 17.32 20.80 27.41
CA THR A 77 18.06 21.20 28.62
C THR A 77 19.38 21.84 28.23
N THR A 78 19.35 23.09 27.77
CA THR A 78 20.58 23.89 27.61
C THR A 78 20.41 25.41 27.74
N LYS A 79 19.19 25.94 27.95
CA LYS A 79 18.99 27.42 28.02
C LYS A 79 18.83 28.02 29.41
N LEU A 80 18.65 27.22 30.46
CA LEU A 80 18.39 27.76 31.79
C LEU A 80 19.67 28.24 32.51
N LEU A 81 20.81 27.56 32.32
CA LEU A 81 22.06 27.89 33.01
C LEU A 81 22.72 29.18 32.49
N GLY A 82 22.69 29.44 31.18
CA GLY A 82 23.34 30.64 30.61
C GLY A 82 22.67 31.96 31.03
N SER A 83 21.34 31.95 31.22
CA SER A 83 20.58 33.15 31.60
C SER A 83 20.87 33.58 33.05
N SER A 84 21.03 32.64 33.98
CA SER A 84 21.36 32.98 35.37
C SER A 84 22.75 33.60 35.50
N PHE A 85 23.75 33.13 34.74
CA PHE A 85 25.11 33.71 34.78
C PHE A 85 25.14 35.17 34.30
N LEU A 86 24.42 35.51 33.22
CA LEU A 86 24.36 36.88 32.72
C LEU A 86 23.69 37.84 33.72
N ALA A 87 22.63 37.40 34.39
CA ALA A 87 21.96 38.20 35.41
C ALA A 87 22.89 38.51 36.60
N VAL A 88 23.65 37.51 37.07
CA VAL A 88 24.60 37.69 38.18
C VAL A 88 25.75 38.63 37.80
N ILE A 89 26.32 38.48 36.61
CA ILE A 89 27.39 39.37 36.12
C ILE A 89 26.88 40.81 36.01
N SER A 90 25.68 41.01 35.47
CA SER A 90 25.06 42.34 35.34
C SER A 90 24.87 43.02 36.70
N LEU A 91 24.39 42.29 37.70
CA LEU A 91 24.19 42.80 39.06
C LEU A 91 25.51 43.20 39.74
N LEU A 92 26.58 42.44 39.49
CA LEU A 92 27.93 42.76 39.99
C LEU A 92 28.47 44.05 39.37
N VAL A 93 28.37 44.18 38.03
CA VAL A 93 28.82 45.38 37.31
C VAL A 93 28.03 46.62 37.76
N TRP A 94 26.71 46.49 37.89
CA TRP A 94 25.84 47.54 38.40
C TRP A 94 26.23 48.01 39.82
N LYS A 95 26.56 47.06 40.70
CA LYS A 95 27.05 47.36 42.06
C LYS A 95 28.39 48.10 42.06
N ILE A 96 29.27 47.83 41.10
CA ILE A 96 30.54 48.56 40.94
C ILE A 96 30.30 49.99 40.47
N PHE A 97 29.37 50.20 39.54
CA PHE A 97 29.11 51.51 38.93
C PHE A 97 28.34 52.49 39.85
N ILE A 98 27.65 51.98 40.87
CA ILE A 98 26.89 52.78 41.86
C ILE A 98 27.72 53.12 43.11
N ARG A 99 28.96 52.63 43.19
CA ARG A 99 29.92 53.00 44.25
C ARG A 99 30.71 54.23 43.85
#